data_AF-A0A7X8W2C4-F1
#
_entry.id   AF-A0A7X8W2C4-F1
#
_cell.length_a   1.000
_cell.length_b   1.000
_cell.length_c   1.000
_cell.angle_alpha   90.00
_cell.angle_beta   90.00
_cell.angle_gamma   90.00
#
_symmetry.space_group_name_H-M   'P 1'
#
loop_
_entity.id
_entity.type
_entity.pdbx_description
1 polymer ?
#
loop_
_entity_poly.entity_id
_entity_poly.type
_entity_poly.pdbx_seq_one_letter_code
_entity_poly.pdbx_strand_id
1 'polypeptide(L)'
;MRRKLKLIFLVMLCNIMLFASSYDTVKVSFPRPLASSVANGMLESGYSYDYLLVLSQCCNFNLEAVLPSTTEETFTSWSIIEELNSGRVDLFAGIVYSDKLAQEVLFSKNYYGFFSSTLITSQYNYDFDSYSFSNLDRPLRIGIIKNDYNTDALIEYLDYLDVDYSFFTYETKQEAIEEVKKGELDLIKSNSLVQTPGFKTVAKFGSFPLYFATRKDNQEFMDLVDEGILTIREYFPNLMTRLANKYSSSTIFDFEMSDEELKELKANNFKIKALCVDNSGPFVFKGKKGNEAGISVEILNAFASKVGLEVEYTFFDPKGSFMEQLEEGNFNCILGVPVNSNYNSLYGIINS
;
A
#
# COMPACT_ATOMS: atom_id res chain seq x y z
N MET A 1 52.87 10.26 12.93
CA MET A 1 51.95 11.19 13.61
C MET A 1 50.52 10.87 13.16
N ARG A 2 49.75 10.10 13.96
CA ARG A 2 48.40 9.63 13.60
C ARG A 2 47.39 10.77 13.77
N ARG A 3 46.86 11.31 12.67
CA ARG A 3 45.72 12.24 12.69
C ARG A 3 44.46 11.47 13.06
N LYS A 4 43.94 11.68 14.27
CA LYS A 4 42.60 11.23 14.68
C LYS A 4 41.57 12.09 13.93
N LEU A 5 40.86 11.47 13.00
CA LEU A 5 39.67 12.04 12.35
C LEU A 5 38.57 12.11 13.43
N LYS A 6 38.26 13.31 13.93
CA LYS A 6 37.10 13.51 14.80
C LYS A 6 35.87 13.57 13.91
N LEU A 7 35.09 12.50 13.91
CA LEU A 7 33.75 12.46 13.34
C LEU A 7 32.87 13.37 14.21
N ILE A 8 32.54 14.57 13.72
CA ILE A 8 31.58 15.47 14.36
C ILE A 8 30.20 14.98 13.90
N PHE A 9 29.47 14.32 14.79
CA PHE A 9 28.04 14.09 14.62
C PHE A 9 27.34 15.44 14.81
N LEU A 10 27.01 16.11 13.71
CA LEU A 10 26.10 17.25 13.74
C LEU A 10 24.70 16.66 13.95
N VAL A 11 24.25 16.61 15.21
CA VAL A 11 22.83 16.42 15.51
C VAL A 11 22.15 17.70 15.02
N MET A 12 21.57 17.63 13.83
CA MET A 12 20.66 18.65 13.34
C MET A 12 19.46 18.59 14.28
N LEU A 13 19.48 19.39 15.35
CA LEU A 13 18.30 19.69 16.15
C LEU A 13 17.33 20.36 15.18
N CYS A 14 16.47 19.54 14.59
CA CYS A 14 15.28 20.04 13.95
C CYS A 14 14.56 20.83 15.06
N ASN A 15 14.57 22.16 14.95
CA ASN A 15 13.76 23.01 15.82
C ASN A 15 12.31 22.77 15.42
N ILE A 16 11.78 21.59 15.74
CA ILE A 16 10.36 21.39 15.85
C ILE A 16 9.99 22.26 17.04
N MET A 17 9.22 23.33 16.80
CA MET A 17 8.57 24.03 17.91
C MET A 17 7.73 22.98 18.63
N LEU A 18 8.25 22.48 19.75
CA LEU A 18 7.52 21.61 20.66
C LEU A 18 6.49 22.51 21.34
N PHE A 19 5.25 22.46 20.87
CA PHE A 19 4.14 23.03 21.62
C PHE A 19 4.05 22.26 22.94
N ALA A 20 4.07 22.96 24.06
CA ALA A 20 3.71 22.33 25.33
C ALA A 20 2.23 21.97 25.24
N SER A 21 1.90 20.68 25.28
CA SER A 21 0.52 20.25 25.31
C SER A 21 -0.04 20.42 26.72
N SER A 22 -1.32 20.77 26.81
CA SER A 22 -2.11 20.65 28.05
C SER A 22 -2.61 19.23 28.29
N TYR A 23 -2.27 18.27 27.41
CA TYR A 23 -2.75 16.90 27.39
C TYR A 23 -1.59 15.92 27.63
N ASP A 24 -1.41 15.49 28.88
CA ASP A 24 -0.31 14.57 29.23
C ASP A 24 -0.44 13.20 28.54
N THR A 25 -1.64 12.62 28.53
CA THR A 25 -1.94 11.33 27.90
C THR A 25 -3.24 11.43 27.11
N VAL A 26 -3.24 10.94 25.88
CA VAL A 26 -4.39 10.91 24.97
C VAL A 26 -4.74 9.46 24.66
N LYS A 27 -5.98 9.07 24.98
CA LYS A 27 -6.53 7.75 24.65
C LYS A 27 -7.11 7.76 23.26
N VAL A 28 -6.60 6.90 22.38
CA VAL A 28 -7.02 6.86 20.97
C VAL A 28 -7.55 5.48 20.60
N SER A 29 -8.72 5.44 19.96
CA SER A 29 -9.25 4.23 19.33
C SER A 29 -9.37 4.35 17.82
N PHE A 30 -9.66 3.22 17.18
CA PHE A 30 -9.62 3.01 15.74
C PHE A 30 -10.75 2.07 15.32
N PRO A 31 -11.45 2.35 14.20
CA PRO A 31 -12.24 1.33 13.53
C PRO A 31 -11.32 0.18 13.09
N ARG A 32 -11.72 -1.06 13.37
CA ARG A 32 -11.17 -2.19 12.61
C ARG A 32 -11.82 -2.17 11.22
N PRO A 33 -11.08 -2.37 10.12
CA PRO A 33 -9.74 -2.99 10.03
C PRO A 33 -8.56 -2.02 9.79
N LEU A 34 -8.70 -0.71 10.05
CA LEU A 34 -7.64 0.28 9.78
C LEU A 34 -6.42 0.20 10.73
N ALA A 35 -6.45 -0.76 11.67
CA ALA A 35 -5.35 -1.16 12.51
C ALA A 35 -4.90 -2.58 12.14
N SER A 36 -3.62 -2.73 11.77
CA SER A 36 -3.13 -3.91 11.04
C SER A 36 -2.61 -5.05 11.91
N SER A 37 -2.40 -4.85 13.22
CA SER A 37 -2.09 -5.97 14.13
C SER A 37 -2.44 -5.68 15.58
N VAL A 38 -2.99 -6.70 16.25
CA VAL A 38 -3.14 -6.74 17.71
C VAL A 38 -2.37 -7.95 18.22
N ALA A 39 -1.39 -7.72 19.10
CA ALA A 39 -0.68 -8.78 19.81
C ALA A 39 -0.77 -8.51 21.31
N ASN A 40 -0.98 -9.57 22.10
CA ASN A 40 -1.18 -9.50 23.55
C ASN A 40 -2.27 -8.49 24.01
N GLY A 41 -3.29 -8.25 23.18
CA GLY A 41 -4.36 -7.28 23.47
C GLY A 41 -3.97 -5.82 23.27
N MET A 42 -2.83 -5.52 22.64
CA MET A 42 -2.37 -4.17 22.31
C MET A 42 -2.28 -3.95 20.81
N LEU A 43 -2.60 -2.75 20.35
CA LEU A 43 -2.38 -2.35 18.97
C LEU A 43 -0.88 -2.16 18.72
N GLU A 44 -0.31 -2.88 17.76
CA GLU A 44 1.15 -2.81 17.52
C GLU A 44 1.51 -2.13 16.19
N SER A 45 0.60 -2.10 15.22
CA SER A 45 0.85 -1.49 13.92
C SER A 45 -0.43 -1.12 13.18
N GLY A 46 -0.33 -0.17 12.24
CA GLY A 46 -1.44 0.24 11.37
C GLY A 46 -1.16 1.56 10.70
N TYR A 47 -1.82 1.84 9.57
CA TYR A 47 -1.69 3.14 8.90
C TYR A 47 -1.97 4.28 9.90
N SER A 48 -3.11 4.22 10.59
CA SER A 48 -3.52 5.25 11.54
C SER A 48 -2.67 5.28 12.80
N TYR A 49 -2.24 4.11 13.28
CA TYR A 49 -1.40 4.00 14.48
C TYR A 49 -0.01 4.60 14.24
N ASP A 50 0.66 4.21 13.16
CA ASP A 50 1.98 4.73 12.81
C ASP A 50 1.94 6.23 12.52
N TYR A 51 0.85 6.74 11.93
CA TYR A 51 0.65 8.17 11.77
C TYR A 51 0.53 8.87 13.12
N LEU A 52 -0.26 8.33 14.04
CA LEU A 52 -0.43 8.88 15.40
C LEU A 52 0.86 8.91 16.21
N LEU A 53 1.77 7.95 16.02
CA LEU A 53 3.08 7.98 16.68
C LEU A 53 3.91 9.20 16.27
N VAL A 54 3.76 9.69 15.05
CA VAL A 54 4.39 10.94 14.60
C VAL A 54 3.60 12.14 15.11
N LEU A 55 2.26 12.07 15.03
CA LEU A 55 1.39 13.15 15.50
C LEU A 55 1.60 13.43 16.99
N SER A 56 1.69 12.40 17.82
CA SER A 56 1.90 12.54 19.26
C SER A 56 3.23 13.22 19.60
N GLN A 57 4.26 13.03 18.77
CA GLN A 57 5.53 13.74 18.90
C GLN A 57 5.41 15.21 18.48
N CYS A 58 4.70 15.50 17.39
CA CYS A 58 4.45 16.87 16.94
C CYS A 58 3.57 17.66 17.92
N CYS A 59 2.57 17.02 18.50
CA CYS A 59 1.64 17.60 19.47
C CYS A 59 2.12 17.48 20.92
N ASN A 60 3.22 16.76 21.18
CA ASN A 60 3.83 16.55 22.50
C ASN A 60 2.86 15.97 23.56
N PHE A 61 2.16 14.89 23.22
CA PHE A 61 1.33 14.12 24.17
C PHE A 61 1.76 12.64 24.22
N ASN A 62 1.49 11.93 25.32
CA ASN A 62 1.68 10.48 25.38
C ASN A 62 0.48 9.77 24.72
N LEU A 63 0.75 8.86 23.79
CA LEU A 63 -0.28 8.07 23.11
C LEU A 63 -0.62 6.82 23.92
N GLU A 64 -1.90 6.65 24.26
CA GLU A 64 -2.45 5.40 24.80
C GLU A 64 -3.44 4.81 23.78
N ALA A 65 -3.05 3.72 23.11
CA ALA A 65 -3.95 3.03 22.17
C ALA A 65 -4.96 2.16 22.93
N VAL A 66 -6.25 2.44 22.74
CA VAL A 66 -7.36 1.70 23.35
C VAL A 66 -8.07 0.89 22.26
N LEU A 67 -8.10 -0.44 22.44
CA LEU A 67 -8.85 -1.30 21.52
C LEU A 67 -10.33 -0.90 21.50
N PRO A 68 -10.99 -0.86 20.33
CA PRO A 68 -12.41 -0.56 20.26
C PRO A 68 -13.20 -1.56 21.09
N SER A 69 -14.32 -1.12 21.69
CA SER A 69 -15.21 -2.00 22.44
C SER A 69 -15.97 -2.97 21.53
N THR A 70 -16.01 -2.69 20.23
CA THR A 70 -16.69 -3.48 19.20
C THR A 70 -15.72 -4.28 18.34
N THR A 71 -16.26 -5.26 17.62
CA THR A 71 -15.57 -5.96 16.52
C THR A 71 -15.68 -5.15 15.22
N GLU A 72 -15.04 -5.61 14.15
CA GLU A 72 -15.17 -4.99 12.81
C GLU A 72 -16.63 -5.02 12.34
N GLU A 73 -17.30 -6.15 12.55
CA GLU A 73 -18.67 -6.43 12.10
C GLU A 73 -19.72 -5.62 12.87
N THR A 74 -19.39 -5.21 14.10
CA THR A 74 -20.29 -4.50 15.03
C THR A 74 -19.94 -3.03 15.21
N PHE A 75 -18.86 -2.55 14.57
CA PHE A 75 -18.46 -1.16 14.64
C PHE A 75 -19.45 -0.26 13.88
N THR A 76 -19.94 0.78 14.53
CA THR A 76 -20.88 1.75 13.94
C THR A 76 -20.52 3.18 14.32
N SER A 77 -21.11 4.16 13.65
CA SER A 77 -21.01 5.57 14.07
C SER A 77 -21.50 5.79 15.51
N TRP A 78 -22.44 4.98 16.00
CA TRP A 78 -22.90 5.06 17.39
C TRP A 78 -21.82 4.66 18.39
N SER A 79 -21.03 3.63 18.07
CA SER A 79 -19.89 3.19 18.88
C SER A 79 -18.88 4.32 19.10
N ILE A 80 -18.62 5.11 18.06
CA ILE A 80 -17.75 6.30 18.14
C ILE A 80 -18.29 7.31 19.14
N ILE A 81 -19.58 7.66 19.01
CA ILE A 81 -20.25 8.66 19.84
C ILE A 81 -20.26 8.22 21.31
N GLU A 82 -20.61 6.97 21.59
CA GLU A 82 -20.69 6.41 22.94
C GLU A 82 -19.32 6.38 23.64
N GLU A 83 -18.28 5.94 22.95
CA GLU A 83 -16.94 5.84 23.52
C GLU A 83 -16.29 7.22 23.77
N LEU A 84 -16.56 8.21 22.90
CA LEU A 84 -16.13 9.59 23.12
C LEU A 84 -16.89 10.23 24.28
N ASN A 85 -18.22 10.10 24.33
CA ASN A 85 -19.06 10.74 25.35
C ASN A 85 -18.89 10.13 26.74
N SER A 86 -18.58 8.83 26.82
CA SER A 86 -18.25 8.17 28.09
C SER A 86 -16.84 8.49 28.60
N GLY A 87 -15.99 9.13 27.78
CA GLY A 87 -14.59 9.40 28.11
C GLY A 87 -13.71 8.15 28.12
N ARG A 88 -14.16 7.06 27.49
CA ARG A 88 -13.34 5.86 27.28
C ARG A 88 -12.13 6.19 26.41
N VAL A 89 -12.34 7.03 25.41
CA VAL A 89 -11.30 7.58 24.54
C VAL A 89 -11.49 9.08 24.31
N ASP A 90 -10.39 9.75 24.01
CA ASP A 90 -10.33 11.17 23.72
C ASP A 90 -10.37 11.46 22.21
N LEU A 91 -9.89 10.51 21.40
CA LEU A 91 -9.80 10.64 19.95
C LEU A 91 -10.14 9.31 19.27
N PHE A 92 -10.82 9.39 18.14
CA PHE A 92 -10.88 8.34 17.15
C PHE A 92 -10.04 8.72 15.93
N ALA A 93 -9.24 7.78 15.44
CA ALA A 93 -8.51 7.89 14.20
C ALA A 93 -9.09 6.96 13.14
N GLY A 94 -9.02 7.37 11.87
CA GLY A 94 -9.42 6.54 10.74
C GLY A 94 -10.90 6.66 10.40
N ILE A 95 -11.50 7.81 10.71
CA ILE A 95 -12.93 8.01 10.50
C ILE A 95 -13.15 8.67 9.13
N VAL A 96 -14.06 8.11 8.34
CA VAL A 96 -14.56 8.75 7.12
C VAL A 96 -15.60 9.78 7.52
N TYR A 97 -15.49 10.99 6.97
CA TYR A 97 -16.43 12.06 7.25
C TYR A 97 -17.85 11.70 6.79
N SER A 98 -18.85 12.04 7.59
CA SER A 98 -20.25 12.08 7.16
C SER A 98 -20.98 13.19 7.88
N ASP A 99 -21.92 13.85 7.19
CA ASP A 99 -22.71 14.95 7.76
C ASP A 99 -23.46 14.51 9.02
N LYS A 100 -23.97 13.27 9.03
CA LYS A 100 -24.68 12.69 10.18
C LYS A 100 -23.77 12.56 11.40
N LEU A 101 -22.55 12.03 11.23
CA LEU A 101 -21.62 11.90 12.37
C LEU A 101 -21.09 13.28 12.80
N ALA A 102 -20.87 14.20 11.87
CA ALA A 102 -20.41 15.56 12.15
C ALA A 102 -21.42 16.40 12.97
N GLN A 103 -22.69 15.97 13.05
CA GLN A 103 -23.64 16.56 13.98
C GLN A 103 -23.37 16.20 15.44
N GLU A 104 -22.70 15.08 15.71
CA GLU A 104 -22.50 14.52 17.06
C GLU A 104 -21.06 14.64 17.55
N VAL A 105 -20.08 14.67 16.64
CA VAL A 105 -18.64 14.73 16.96
C VAL A 105 -17.96 15.89 16.23
N LEU A 106 -16.80 16.29 16.73
CA LEU A 106 -15.93 17.26 16.06
C LEU A 106 -14.87 16.52 15.24
N PHE A 107 -14.77 16.86 13.96
CA PHE A 107 -13.76 16.31 13.04
C PHE A 107 -12.54 17.23 12.92
N SER A 108 -11.38 16.65 12.63
CA SER A 108 -10.23 17.42 12.14
C SER A 108 -10.56 18.11 10.83
N LYS A 109 -10.06 19.32 10.61
CA LYS A 109 -10.20 20.04 9.33
C LYS A 109 -9.36 19.36 8.26
N ASN A 110 -8.20 18.84 8.64
CA ASN A 110 -7.26 18.18 7.75
C ASN A 110 -7.43 16.65 7.81
N TYR A 111 -7.49 16.02 6.64
CA TYR A 111 -7.30 14.56 6.54
C TYR A 111 -5.81 14.22 6.65
N TYR A 112 -5.53 13.02 7.15
CA TYR A 112 -4.16 12.54 7.33
C TYR A 112 -3.85 11.27 6.51
N GLY A 113 -4.84 10.79 5.76
CA GLY A 113 -4.73 9.59 4.96
C GLY A 113 -5.90 9.45 4.00
N PHE A 114 -5.81 8.43 3.17
CA PHE A 114 -6.90 7.98 2.34
C PHE A 114 -6.81 6.47 2.19
N PHE A 115 -7.96 5.83 1.99
CA PHE A 115 -8.02 4.50 1.41
C PHE A 115 -8.94 4.51 0.20
N SER A 116 -8.84 3.47 -0.62
CA SER A 116 -9.82 3.19 -1.66
C SER A 116 -10.53 1.89 -1.35
N SER A 117 -11.75 1.76 -1.82
CA SER A 117 -12.38 0.44 -1.92
C SER A 117 -11.65 -0.37 -2.97
N THR A 118 -11.60 -1.68 -2.76
CA THR A 118 -10.96 -2.62 -3.67
C THR A 118 -11.86 -3.82 -3.91
N LEU A 119 -11.71 -4.45 -5.07
CA LEU A 119 -12.16 -5.82 -5.30
C LEU A 119 -10.95 -6.72 -5.27
N ILE A 120 -11.04 -7.80 -4.50
CA ILE A 120 -9.98 -8.79 -4.36
C ILE A 120 -10.47 -10.17 -4.77
N THR A 121 -9.57 -11.00 -5.29
CA THR A 121 -9.80 -12.42 -5.59
C THR A 121 -8.58 -13.25 -5.21
N SER A 122 -8.68 -14.57 -5.29
CA SER A 122 -7.53 -15.46 -5.08
C SER A 122 -6.36 -15.03 -5.97
N GLN A 123 -5.14 -15.02 -5.43
CA GLN A 123 -3.94 -14.69 -6.21
C GLN A 123 -3.66 -15.68 -7.35
N TYR A 124 -4.33 -16.84 -7.35
CA TYR A 124 -4.27 -17.86 -8.40
C TYR A 124 -5.46 -17.79 -9.37
N ASN A 125 -6.37 -16.84 -9.19
CA ASN A 125 -7.46 -16.60 -10.13
C ASN A 125 -6.98 -15.61 -11.20
N TYR A 126 -6.72 -16.13 -12.40
CA TYR A 126 -6.23 -15.36 -13.54
C TYR A 126 -7.36 -14.88 -14.46
N ASP A 127 -8.61 -15.26 -14.20
CA ASP A 127 -9.76 -14.83 -14.99
C ASP A 127 -10.13 -13.36 -14.72
N PHE A 128 -9.68 -12.82 -13.58
CA PHE A 128 -9.93 -11.45 -13.16
C PHE A 128 -8.62 -10.68 -12.99
N ASP A 129 -8.54 -9.56 -13.67
CA ASP A 129 -7.49 -8.55 -13.58
C ASP A 129 -8.14 -7.15 -13.61
N SER A 130 -7.33 -6.08 -13.74
CA SER A 130 -7.85 -4.70 -13.75
C SER A 130 -8.63 -4.27 -14.99
N TYR A 131 -8.69 -5.12 -16.01
CA TYR A 131 -9.35 -4.90 -17.29
C TYR A 131 -10.43 -5.96 -17.60
N SER A 132 -10.46 -7.09 -16.88
CA SER A 132 -11.24 -8.29 -17.25
C SER A 132 -12.57 -8.45 -16.47
N PHE A 133 -13.42 -7.42 -16.45
CA PHE A 133 -14.77 -7.52 -15.84
C PHE A 133 -15.90 -7.76 -16.85
N SER A 134 -15.67 -7.53 -18.15
CA SER A 134 -16.73 -7.40 -19.16
C SER A 134 -17.01 -8.65 -20.00
N ASN A 135 -16.28 -9.75 -19.79
CA ASN A 135 -16.31 -10.94 -20.67
C ASN A 135 -17.02 -12.17 -20.05
N LEU A 136 -17.96 -11.96 -19.12
CA LEU A 136 -18.66 -13.06 -18.46
C LEU A 136 -20.05 -13.30 -19.07
N ASP A 137 -20.38 -14.55 -19.36
CA ASP A 137 -21.74 -14.99 -19.76
C ASP A 137 -22.72 -15.05 -18.57
N ARG A 138 -22.34 -14.52 -17.41
CA ARG A 138 -23.12 -14.52 -16.17
C ARG A 138 -22.79 -13.30 -15.31
N PRO A 139 -23.68 -12.92 -14.37
CA PRO A 139 -23.38 -11.87 -13.41
C PRO A 139 -22.14 -12.21 -12.55
N LEU A 140 -21.39 -11.17 -12.23
CA LEU A 140 -20.26 -11.20 -11.32
C LEU A 140 -20.74 -11.43 -9.87
N ARG A 141 -20.20 -12.44 -9.19
CA ARG A 141 -20.58 -12.82 -7.83
C ARG A 141 -19.63 -12.15 -6.84
N ILE A 142 -20.12 -11.15 -6.13
CA ILE A 142 -19.29 -10.31 -5.26
C ILE A 142 -19.71 -10.49 -3.81
N GLY A 143 -18.78 -10.94 -2.97
CA GLY A 143 -18.95 -10.97 -1.52
C GLY A 143 -18.85 -9.58 -0.91
N ILE A 144 -19.81 -9.22 -0.07
CA ILE A 144 -19.80 -8.01 0.77
C ILE A 144 -19.93 -8.40 2.24
N ILE A 145 -19.23 -7.69 3.13
CA ILE A 145 -19.36 -7.93 4.56
C ILE A 145 -20.55 -7.14 5.08
N LYS A 146 -21.28 -7.73 6.00
CA LYS A 146 -22.40 -7.05 6.66
C LYS A 146 -21.91 -5.76 7.32
N ASN A 147 -22.69 -4.69 7.18
CA ASN A 147 -22.36 -3.34 7.63
C ASN A 147 -21.11 -2.71 6.98
N ASP A 148 -20.57 -3.32 5.91
CA ASP A 148 -19.49 -2.71 5.14
C ASP A 148 -19.94 -1.35 4.58
N TYR A 149 -19.16 -0.32 4.86
CA TYR A 149 -19.43 1.06 4.49
C TYR A 149 -19.02 1.28 3.02
N ASN A 150 -19.63 2.25 2.34
CA ASN A 150 -19.32 2.61 0.94
C ASN A 150 -19.64 1.54 -0.11
N THR A 151 -20.75 0.80 0.05
CA THR A 151 -21.27 -0.05 -1.04
C THR A 151 -21.70 0.78 -2.26
N ASP A 152 -22.10 2.04 -2.05
CA ASP A 152 -22.46 2.95 -3.14
C ASP A 152 -21.32 3.14 -4.14
N ALA A 153 -20.08 3.32 -3.66
CA ALA A 153 -18.92 3.46 -4.54
C ALA A 153 -18.60 2.17 -5.33
N LEU A 154 -18.96 1.00 -4.80
CA LEU A 154 -18.85 -0.26 -5.55
C LEU A 154 -19.93 -0.32 -6.64
N ILE A 155 -21.16 0.06 -6.32
CA ILE A 155 -22.26 0.11 -7.30
C ILE A 155 -21.91 1.08 -8.43
N GLU A 156 -21.50 2.31 -8.11
CA GLU A 156 -21.07 3.30 -9.10
C GLU A 156 -19.94 2.79 -10.00
N TYR A 157 -18.99 2.04 -9.42
CA TYR A 157 -17.90 1.45 -10.17
C TYR A 157 -18.36 0.33 -11.12
N LEU A 158 -19.24 -0.58 -10.66
CA LEU A 158 -19.76 -1.67 -11.47
C LEU A 158 -20.71 -1.17 -12.57
N ASP A 159 -21.55 -0.18 -12.26
CA ASP A 159 -22.43 0.49 -13.23
C ASP A 159 -21.63 1.21 -14.32
N TYR A 160 -20.51 1.86 -13.95
CA TYR A 160 -19.60 2.49 -14.92
C TYR A 160 -18.98 1.46 -15.87
N LEU A 161 -18.72 0.24 -15.41
CA LEU A 161 -18.19 -0.84 -16.23
C LEU A 161 -19.24 -1.53 -17.10
N ASP A 162 -20.54 -1.24 -16.89
CA ASP A 162 -21.66 -1.88 -17.57
C ASP A 162 -21.63 -3.42 -17.42
N VAL A 163 -21.39 -3.89 -16.19
CA VAL A 163 -21.26 -5.32 -15.86
C VAL A 163 -22.43 -5.77 -14.99
N ASP A 164 -23.07 -6.88 -15.35
CA ASP A 164 -24.07 -7.51 -14.50
C ASP A 164 -23.42 -8.07 -13.22
N TYR A 165 -24.03 -7.87 -12.05
CA TYR A 165 -23.49 -8.33 -10.78
C TYR A 165 -24.55 -8.85 -9.81
N SER A 166 -24.09 -9.58 -8.79
CA SER A 166 -24.91 -10.07 -7.68
C SER A 166 -24.10 -10.01 -6.39
N PHE A 167 -24.68 -9.38 -5.36
CA PHE A 167 -24.06 -9.26 -4.05
C PHE A 167 -24.45 -10.43 -3.14
N PHE A 168 -23.46 -11.01 -2.49
CA PHE A 168 -23.61 -12.05 -1.49
C PHE A 168 -23.10 -11.50 -0.15
N THR A 169 -23.98 -11.41 0.85
CA THR A 169 -23.62 -10.83 2.15
C THR A 169 -23.10 -11.92 3.08
N TYR A 170 -21.97 -11.63 3.75
CA TYR A 170 -21.34 -12.52 4.73
C TYR A 170 -21.22 -11.83 6.08
N GLU A 171 -21.25 -12.60 7.16
CA GLU A 171 -21.03 -12.04 8.51
C GLU A 171 -19.55 -11.72 8.71
N THR A 172 -18.64 -12.55 8.17
CA THR A 172 -17.19 -12.33 8.31
C THR A 172 -16.46 -12.38 6.97
N LYS A 173 -15.33 -11.68 6.89
CA LYS A 173 -14.46 -11.72 5.70
C LYS A 173 -13.88 -13.11 5.44
N GLN A 174 -13.68 -13.91 6.49
CA GLN A 174 -13.16 -15.26 6.37
C GLN A 174 -14.14 -16.20 5.64
N GLU A 175 -15.45 -16.08 5.89
CA GLU A 175 -16.47 -16.84 5.17
C GLU A 175 -16.45 -16.51 3.66
N ALA A 176 -16.41 -15.22 3.31
CA ALA A 176 -16.33 -14.80 1.91
C ALA A 176 -15.04 -15.32 1.23
N ILE A 177 -13.91 -15.32 1.95
CA ILE A 177 -12.63 -15.87 1.47
C ILE A 177 -12.75 -17.37 1.14
N GLU A 178 -13.46 -18.14 1.96
CA GLU A 178 -13.68 -19.57 1.73
C GLU A 178 -14.54 -19.81 0.49
N GLU A 179 -15.55 -18.98 0.24
CA GLU A 179 -16.39 -19.11 -0.95
C GLU A 179 -15.65 -18.73 -2.25
N VAL A 180 -14.74 -17.74 -2.23
CA VAL A 180 -13.84 -17.51 -3.37
C VAL A 180 -12.95 -18.72 -3.64
N LYS A 181 -12.40 -19.35 -2.58
CA LYS A 181 -11.55 -20.54 -2.73
C LYS A 181 -12.31 -21.76 -3.28
N LYS A 182 -13.61 -21.86 -3.03
CA LYS A 182 -14.50 -22.90 -3.60
C LYS A 182 -14.93 -22.59 -5.03
N GLY A 183 -14.74 -21.36 -5.50
CA GLY A 183 -15.23 -20.88 -6.80
C GLY A 183 -16.72 -20.50 -6.78
N GLU A 184 -17.31 -20.31 -5.60
CA GLU A 184 -18.71 -19.87 -5.42
C GLU A 184 -18.85 -18.35 -5.45
N LEU A 185 -17.76 -17.62 -5.16
CA LEU A 185 -17.63 -16.19 -5.40
C LEU A 185 -16.49 -15.91 -6.36
N ASP A 186 -16.62 -14.81 -7.10
CA ASP A 186 -15.56 -14.33 -7.97
C ASP A 186 -14.64 -13.37 -7.22
N LEU A 187 -15.26 -12.39 -6.54
CA LEU A 187 -14.57 -11.28 -5.88
C LEU A 187 -15.13 -11.03 -4.48
N ILE A 188 -14.35 -10.34 -3.66
CA ILE A 188 -14.78 -9.82 -2.36
C ILE A 188 -14.48 -8.32 -2.32
N LYS A 189 -15.42 -7.52 -1.84
CA LYS A 189 -15.16 -6.11 -1.53
C LYS A 189 -14.22 -6.02 -0.33
N SER A 190 -13.17 -5.23 -0.48
CA SER A 190 -12.19 -4.92 0.56
C SER A 190 -11.82 -3.43 0.47
N ASN A 191 -10.78 -3.03 1.20
CA ASN A 191 -10.17 -1.73 1.03
C ASN A 191 -8.65 -1.85 0.89
N SER A 192 -8.03 -0.79 0.37
CA SER A 192 -6.62 -0.76 0.02
C SER A 192 -5.68 -0.85 1.22
N LEU A 193 -6.13 -0.59 2.45
CA LEU A 193 -5.29 -0.64 3.66
C LEU A 193 -5.38 -2.00 4.38
N VAL A 194 -6.18 -2.94 3.87
CA VAL A 194 -6.34 -4.27 4.44
C VAL A 194 -5.60 -5.30 3.60
N GLN A 195 -4.57 -5.90 4.19
CA GLN A 195 -3.89 -7.03 3.58
C GLN A 195 -4.73 -8.31 3.73
N THR A 196 -4.85 -9.06 2.64
CA THR A 196 -5.54 -10.36 2.63
C THR A 196 -4.58 -11.39 2.04
N PRO A 197 -3.86 -12.15 2.88
CA PRO A 197 -2.88 -13.13 2.39
C PRO A 197 -3.51 -14.14 1.43
N GLY A 198 -2.84 -14.40 0.31
CA GLY A 198 -3.35 -15.30 -0.72
C GLY A 198 -4.30 -14.67 -1.73
N PHE A 199 -4.55 -13.35 -1.65
CA PHE A 199 -5.46 -12.64 -2.53
C PHE A 199 -4.74 -11.49 -3.25
N LYS A 200 -5.15 -11.22 -4.49
CA LYS A 200 -4.72 -10.06 -5.29
C LYS A 200 -5.84 -9.03 -5.39
N THR A 201 -5.48 -7.75 -5.54
CA THR A 201 -6.43 -6.68 -5.85
C THR A 201 -6.59 -6.60 -7.36
N VAL A 202 -7.82 -6.67 -7.85
CA VAL A 202 -8.14 -6.57 -9.28
C VAL A 202 -8.76 -5.22 -9.64
N ALA A 203 -9.39 -4.54 -8.69
CA ALA A 203 -9.90 -3.18 -8.90
C ALA A 203 -9.67 -2.31 -7.68
N LYS A 204 -9.51 -1.01 -7.94
CA LYS A 204 -9.44 0.04 -6.91
C LYS A 204 -10.31 1.22 -7.35
N PHE A 205 -11.25 1.60 -6.50
CA PHE A 205 -12.23 2.65 -6.80
C PHE A 205 -12.61 3.41 -5.53
N GLY A 206 -13.11 4.62 -5.71
CA GLY A 206 -13.33 5.56 -4.63
C GLY A 206 -12.04 6.05 -3.97
N SER A 207 -12.15 7.20 -3.31
CA SER A 207 -11.09 7.75 -2.46
C SER A 207 -11.73 8.32 -1.22
N PHE A 208 -11.41 7.71 -0.08
CA PHE A 208 -12.05 8.02 1.19
C PHE A 208 -11.00 8.62 2.12
N PRO A 209 -11.04 9.94 2.36
CA PRO A 209 -10.11 10.58 3.27
C PRO A 209 -10.36 10.14 4.71
N LEU A 210 -9.26 9.96 5.45
CA LEU A 210 -9.26 9.59 6.86
C LEU A 210 -9.06 10.83 7.73
N TYR A 211 -9.97 11.02 8.66
CA TYR A 211 -9.98 12.12 9.62
C TYR A 211 -9.87 11.61 11.05
N PHE A 212 -9.55 12.52 11.96
CA PHE A 212 -9.74 12.29 13.39
C PHE A 212 -11.09 12.82 13.84
N ALA A 213 -11.65 12.23 14.90
CA ALA A 213 -12.88 12.67 15.53
C ALA A 213 -12.73 12.71 17.06
N THR A 214 -13.26 13.74 17.71
CA THR A 214 -13.30 13.90 19.17
C THR A 214 -14.68 14.41 19.61
N ARG A 215 -14.90 14.58 20.93
CA ARG A 215 -16.13 15.17 21.45
C ARG A 215 -16.36 16.58 20.90
N LYS A 216 -17.63 16.94 20.71
CA LYS A 216 -18.03 18.20 20.08
C LYS A 216 -17.56 19.46 20.83
N ASP A 217 -17.31 19.34 22.13
CA ASP A 217 -16.86 20.41 23.00
C ASP A 217 -15.33 20.56 23.09
N ASN A 218 -14.55 19.68 22.44
CA ASN A 218 -13.10 19.62 22.58
C ASN A 218 -12.35 20.33 21.43
N GLN A 219 -12.76 21.58 21.13
CA GLN A 219 -12.21 22.36 20.02
C GLN A 219 -10.71 22.65 20.18
N GLU A 220 -10.27 22.98 21.39
CA GLU A 220 -8.85 23.26 21.68
C GLU A 220 -7.96 22.06 21.33
N PHE A 221 -8.37 20.85 21.71
CA PHE A 221 -7.64 19.64 21.35
C PHE A 221 -7.64 19.38 19.84
N MET A 222 -8.77 19.61 19.17
CA MET A 222 -8.83 19.39 17.72
C MET A 222 -7.96 20.38 16.95
N ASP A 223 -7.87 21.64 17.41
CA ASP A 223 -6.96 22.61 16.81
C ASP A 223 -5.49 22.19 17.01
N LEU A 224 -5.12 21.64 18.18
CA LEU A 224 -3.79 21.04 18.39
C LEU A 224 -3.51 19.87 17.44
N VAL A 225 -4.49 19.00 17.21
CA VAL A 225 -4.40 17.87 16.27
C VAL A 225 -4.23 18.38 14.83
N ASP A 226 -5.00 19.38 14.41
CA ASP A 226 -4.91 19.98 13.08
C ASP A 226 -3.54 20.63 12.85
N GLU A 227 -3.01 21.39 13.81
CA GLU A 227 -1.65 21.96 13.74
C GLU A 227 -0.57 20.87 13.69
N GLY A 228 -0.77 19.77 14.42
CA GLY A 228 0.10 18.59 14.32
C GLY A 228 0.11 17.98 12.90
N ILE A 229 -1.05 17.87 12.25
CA ILE A 229 -1.14 17.40 10.86
C ILE A 229 -0.39 18.33 9.91
N LEU A 230 -0.53 19.66 10.08
CA LEU A 230 0.20 20.64 9.26
C LEU A 230 1.71 20.55 9.48
N THR A 231 2.15 20.40 10.73
CA THR A 231 3.56 20.18 11.09
C THR A 231 4.11 18.93 10.42
N ILE A 232 3.37 17.83 10.43
CA ILE A 232 3.76 16.59 9.74
C ILE A 232 3.91 16.83 8.23
N ARG A 233 2.98 17.56 7.60
CA ARG A 233 3.06 17.85 6.16
C ARG A 233 4.29 18.68 5.81
N GLU A 234 4.69 19.60 6.69
CA GLU A 234 5.87 20.44 6.50
C GLU A 234 7.18 19.65 6.67
N TYR A 235 7.33 18.90 7.77
CA TYR A 235 8.60 18.25 8.12
C TYR A 235 8.73 16.81 7.63
N PHE A 236 7.61 16.12 7.39
CA PHE A 236 7.55 14.73 6.93
C PHE A 236 6.62 14.57 5.71
N PRO A 237 6.84 15.29 4.59
CA PRO A 237 5.91 15.37 3.46
C PRO A 237 5.59 14.02 2.81
N ASN A 238 6.50 13.04 2.92
CA ASN A 238 6.33 11.70 2.35
C ASN A 238 5.69 10.69 3.31
N LEU A 239 5.29 11.08 4.53
CA LEU A 239 4.78 10.14 5.53
C LEU A 239 3.54 9.40 5.03
N MET A 240 2.56 10.13 4.47
CA MET A 240 1.32 9.54 3.95
C MET A 240 1.60 8.48 2.87
N THR A 241 2.42 8.83 1.87
CA THR A 241 2.81 7.89 0.80
C THR A 241 3.57 6.69 1.33
N ARG A 242 4.49 6.89 2.27
CA ARG A 242 5.26 5.81 2.89
C ARG A 242 4.36 4.85 3.66
N LEU A 243 3.42 5.36 4.45
CA LEU A 243 2.47 4.55 5.20
C LEU A 243 1.47 3.86 4.26
N ALA A 244 0.98 4.55 3.23
CA ALA A 244 0.13 3.97 2.22
C ALA A 244 0.82 2.78 1.53
N ASN A 245 2.09 2.92 1.13
CA ASN A 245 2.85 1.83 0.51
C ASN A 245 3.17 0.69 1.49
N LYS A 246 3.43 1.01 2.77
CA LYS A 246 3.71 0.01 3.81
C LYS A 246 2.49 -0.87 4.09
N TYR A 247 1.31 -0.26 4.11
CA TYR A 247 0.06 -0.91 4.50
C TYR A 247 -0.84 -1.28 3.32
N SER A 248 -0.54 -0.81 2.11
CA SER A 248 -1.32 -1.18 0.94
C SER A 248 -1.27 -2.69 0.76
N SER A 249 -2.43 -3.31 0.53
CA SER A 249 -2.48 -4.65 -0.05
C SER A 249 -1.59 -4.63 -1.28
N SER A 250 -0.52 -5.41 -1.26
CA SER A 250 0.45 -5.46 -2.34
C SER A 250 -0.29 -5.60 -3.66
N THR A 251 -0.36 -4.51 -4.43
CA THR A 251 -0.18 -4.58 -5.87
C THR A 251 1.22 -5.15 -5.99
N ILE A 252 1.33 -6.48 -5.86
CA ILE A 252 2.45 -7.18 -6.42
C ILE A 252 2.43 -6.66 -7.84
N PHE A 253 3.41 -5.84 -8.19
CA PHE A 253 3.61 -5.34 -9.54
C PHE A 253 3.15 -6.43 -10.50
N ASP A 254 2.06 -6.12 -11.23
CA ASP A 254 1.42 -7.03 -12.15
C ASP A 254 2.48 -7.53 -13.11
N PHE A 255 2.94 -8.74 -12.86
CA PHE A 255 3.63 -9.52 -13.85
C PHE A 255 2.81 -10.80 -13.96
N GLU A 256 1.73 -10.68 -14.72
CA GLU A 256 0.90 -11.80 -15.11
C GLU A 256 1.64 -12.51 -16.23
N MET A 257 2.37 -13.56 -15.85
CA MET A 257 2.73 -14.61 -16.76
C MET A 257 1.79 -15.76 -16.44
N SER A 258 1.00 -16.18 -17.42
CA SER A 258 0.03 -17.27 -17.21
C SER A 258 0.75 -18.55 -16.76
N ASP A 259 0.04 -19.41 -16.03
CA ASP A 259 0.60 -20.71 -15.61
C ASP A 259 1.03 -21.55 -16.82
N GLU A 260 0.43 -21.34 -17.99
CA GLU A 260 0.78 -22.01 -19.25
C GLU A 260 2.10 -21.48 -19.81
N GLU A 261 2.26 -20.16 -19.93
CA GLU A 261 3.52 -19.54 -20.36
C GLU A 261 4.67 -19.89 -19.40
N LEU A 262 4.44 -19.87 -18.09
CA LEU A 262 5.47 -20.25 -17.12
C LEU A 262 5.87 -21.73 -17.24
N LYS A 263 4.90 -22.62 -17.48
CA LYS A 263 5.18 -24.05 -17.71
C LYS A 263 5.98 -24.23 -19.00
N GLU A 264 5.62 -23.52 -20.06
CA GLU A 264 6.34 -23.58 -21.34
C GLU A 264 7.78 -23.08 -21.21
N LEU A 265 7.98 -21.92 -20.58
CA LEU A 265 9.33 -21.38 -20.32
C LEU A 265 10.19 -22.34 -19.51
N LYS A 266 9.62 -22.96 -18.47
CA LYS A 266 10.33 -23.97 -17.67
C LYS A 266 10.62 -25.25 -18.46
N ALA A 267 9.66 -25.74 -19.24
CA ALA A 267 9.83 -26.92 -20.08
C ALA A 267 10.95 -26.72 -21.12
N ASN A 268 11.12 -25.48 -21.58
CA ASN A 268 12.15 -25.09 -22.53
C ASN A 268 13.49 -24.69 -21.88
N ASN A 269 13.65 -24.87 -20.55
CA ASN A 269 14.83 -24.42 -19.80
C ASN A 269 15.19 -22.95 -20.08
N PHE A 270 14.18 -22.09 -20.21
CA PHE A 270 14.38 -20.68 -20.48
C PHE A 270 15.20 -20.02 -19.37
N LYS A 271 16.17 -19.19 -19.79
CA LYS A 271 16.99 -18.38 -18.89
C LYS A 271 16.88 -16.92 -19.27
N ILE A 272 16.84 -16.06 -18.27
CA ILE A 272 16.88 -14.62 -18.49
C ILE A 272 18.34 -14.24 -18.74
N LYS A 273 18.66 -13.90 -19.98
CA LYS A 273 19.99 -13.45 -20.40
C LYS A 273 19.99 -11.93 -20.41
N ALA A 274 20.57 -11.34 -19.38
CA ALA A 274 20.61 -9.91 -19.15
C ALA A 274 21.93 -9.28 -19.62
N LEU A 275 21.86 -8.36 -20.58
CA LEU A 275 22.97 -7.49 -20.96
C LEU A 275 23.01 -6.27 -20.04
N CYS A 276 24.05 -6.18 -19.21
CA CYS A 276 24.29 -5.09 -18.27
C CYS A 276 25.14 -4.00 -18.91
N VAL A 277 24.56 -2.80 -19.08
CA VAL A 277 25.31 -1.62 -19.51
C VAL A 277 26.12 -1.10 -18.32
N ASP A 278 27.46 -1.23 -18.40
CA ASP A 278 28.38 -0.86 -17.32
C ASP A 278 28.28 0.65 -16.99
N ASN A 279 28.57 1.01 -15.75
CA ASN A 279 28.57 2.40 -15.23
C ASN A 279 27.19 3.07 -15.00
N SER A 280 26.09 2.31 -14.97
CA SER A 280 24.74 2.80 -14.62
C SER A 280 24.40 2.64 -13.13
N GLY A 281 25.39 2.83 -12.24
CA GLY A 281 25.16 2.82 -10.79
C GLY A 281 24.18 3.94 -10.39
N PRO A 282 23.24 3.71 -9.44
CA PRO A 282 23.11 2.54 -8.56
C PRO A 282 22.28 1.38 -9.15
N PHE A 283 21.86 1.43 -10.41
CA PHE A 283 20.95 0.45 -11.01
C PHE A 283 21.64 -0.86 -11.39
N VAL A 284 22.79 -0.78 -12.06
CA VAL A 284 23.64 -1.95 -12.35
C VAL A 284 25.10 -1.55 -12.41
N PHE A 285 25.98 -2.33 -11.78
CA PHE A 285 27.42 -2.13 -11.75
C PHE A 285 28.14 -3.41 -11.31
N LYS A 286 29.46 -3.46 -11.55
CA LYS A 286 30.32 -4.52 -10.99
C LYS A 286 30.65 -4.21 -9.53
N GLY A 287 30.21 -5.09 -8.64
CA GLY A 287 30.54 -5.07 -7.22
C GLY A 287 32.03 -5.29 -6.97
N LYS A 288 32.45 -5.09 -5.71
CA LYS A 288 33.87 -5.16 -5.30
C LYS A 288 34.54 -6.52 -5.56
N LYS A 289 33.75 -7.59 -5.69
CA LYS A 289 34.23 -8.95 -5.96
C LYS A 289 34.09 -9.35 -7.43
N GLY A 290 33.73 -8.42 -8.31
CA GLY A 290 33.47 -8.69 -9.72
C GLY A 290 32.07 -9.26 -10.01
N ASN A 291 31.23 -9.43 -8.98
CA ASN A 291 29.85 -9.87 -9.11
C ASN A 291 28.92 -8.72 -9.54
N GLU A 292 27.80 -9.05 -10.14
CA GLU A 292 26.74 -8.13 -10.51
C GLU A 292 26.09 -7.54 -9.27
N ALA A 293 25.89 -6.22 -9.26
CA ALA A 293 25.25 -5.52 -8.16
C ALA A 293 24.42 -4.34 -8.66
N GLY A 294 23.44 -3.92 -7.87
CA GLY A 294 22.58 -2.77 -8.16
C GLY A 294 21.10 -3.09 -8.05
N ILE A 295 20.28 -2.04 -8.02
CA ILE A 295 18.84 -2.14 -7.80
C ILE A 295 18.17 -3.03 -8.86
N SER A 296 18.55 -2.89 -10.14
CA SER A 296 17.99 -3.68 -11.23
C SER A 296 18.35 -5.16 -11.14
N VAL A 297 19.56 -5.48 -10.65
CA VAL A 297 20.01 -6.87 -10.40
C VAL A 297 19.20 -7.49 -9.27
N GLU A 298 18.98 -6.76 -8.18
CA GLU A 298 18.18 -7.23 -7.04
C GLU A 298 16.71 -7.50 -7.44
N ILE A 299 16.10 -6.58 -8.20
CA ILE A 299 14.73 -6.75 -8.71
C ILE A 299 14.63 -7.96 -9.63
N LEU A 300 15.56 -8.11 -10.58
CA LEU A 300 15.54 -9.22 -11.53
C LEU A 300 15.75 -10.58 -10.84
N ASN A 301 16.63 -10.64 -9.84
CA ASN A 301 16.83 -11.85 -9.04
C ASN A 301 15.60 -12.20 -8.20
N ALA A 302 14.95 -11.20 -7.59
CA ALA A 302 13.72 -11.41 -6.84
C ALA A 302 12.59 -11.94 -7.74
N PHE A 303 12.48 -11.39 -8.95
CA PHE A 303 11.56 -11.86 -9.98
C PHE A 303 11.85 -13.32 -10.36
N ALA A 304 13.09 -13.61 -10.80
CA ALA A 304 13.49 -14.94 -11.26
C ALA A 304 13.33 -16.00 -10.16
N SER A 305 13.66 -15.67 -8.92
CA SER A 305 13.43 -16.55 -7.76
C SER A 305 11.94 -16.83 -7.51
N LYS A 306 11.07 -15.83 -7.72
CA LYS A 306 9.63 -15.98 -7.53
C LYS A 306 9.00 -16.88 -8.59
N VAL A 307 9.43 -16.74 -9.85
CA VAL A 307 8.90 -17.56 -10.96
C VAL A 307 9.65 -18.88 -11.13
N GLY A 308 10.81 -19.05 -10.52
CA GLY A 308 11.65 -20.25 -10.63
C GLY A 308 12.40 -20.33 -11.96
N LEU A 309 12.92 -19.20 -12.43
CA LEU A 309 13.80 -19.10 -13.61
C LEU A 309 15.24 -18.78 -13.17
N GLU A 310 16.20 -19.11 -14.02
CA GLU A 310 17.61 -18.72 -13.83
C GLU A 310 17.92 -17.41 -14.55
N VAL A 311 18.88 -16.64 -14.02
CA VAL A 311 19.38 -15.41 -14.63
C VAL A 311 20.86 -15.55 -14.94
N GLU A 312 21.24 -15.16 -16.16
CA GLU A 312 22.61 -15.08 -16.63
C GLU A 312 22.90 -13.61 -16.99
N TYR A 313 23.95 -13.05 -16.39
CA TYR A 313 24.34 -11.67 -16.60
C TYR A 313 25.59 -11.58 -17.45
N THR A 314 25.63 -10.62 -18.37
CA THR A 314 26.83 -10.29 -19.16
C THR A 314 26.97 -8.78 -19.20
N PHE A 315 28.18 -8.27 -18.94
CA PHE A 315 28.42 -6.83 -19.07
C PHE A 315 28.79 -6.48 -20.51
N PHE A 316 28.18 -5.41 -21.01
CA PHE A 316 28.50 -4.81 -22.30
C PHE A 316 29.99 -4.47 -22.39
N ASP A 317 30.64 -4.89 -23.48
CA ASP A 317 31.99 -4.44 -23.81
C ASP A 317 31.91 -3.09 -24.55
N PRO A 318 32.39 -1.98 -23.93
CA PRO A 318 32.35 -0.66 -24.56
C PRO A 318 33.19 -0.54 -25.84
N LYS A 319 34.01 -1.54 -26.18
CA LYS A 319 34.79 -1.56 -27.42
C LYS A 319 34.01 -2.07 -28.64
N GLY A 320 32.89 -2.77 -28.44
CA GLY A 320 32.07 -3.32 -29.52
C GLY A 320 30.79 -2.50 -29.77
N SER A 321 30.10 -2.83 -30.86
CA SER A 321 28.76 -2.28 -31.13
C SER A 321 27.74 -2.86 -30.14
N PHE A 322 26.83 -2.02 -29.66
CA PHE A 322 25.75 -2.43 -28.75
C PHE A 322 24.77 -3.39 -29.43
N MET A 323 24.36 -3.10 -30.67
CA MET A 323 23.39 -3.92 -31.40
C MET A 323 23.99 -5.27 -31.78
N GLU A 324 25.27 -5.32 -32.17
CA GLU A 324 25.95 -6.58 -32.50
C GLU A 324 26.04 -7.47 -31.25
N GLN A 325 26.47 -6.93 -30.11
CA GLN A 325 26.50 -7.69 -28.86
C GLN A 325 25.11 -8.14 -28.39
N LEU A 326 24.08 -7.30 -28.60
CA LEU A 326 22.71 -7.63 -28.26
C LEU A 326 22.20 -8.84 -29.07
N GLU A 327 22.39 -8.80 -30.39
CA GLU A 327 21.98 -9.85 -31.33
C GLU A 327 22.81 -11.13 -31.16
N GLU A 328 24.14 -11.04 -31.11
CA GLU A 328 25.05 -12.19 -30.99
C GLU A 328 24.88 -12.92 -29.65
N GLY A 329 24.68 -12.17 -28.57
CA GLY A 329 24.51 -12.73 -27.23
C GLY A 329 23.16 -13.39 -26.98
N ASN A 330 22.19 -13.25 -27.91
CA ASN A 330 20.80 -13.68 -27.74
C ASN A 330 20.22 -13.20 -26.39
N PHE A 331 20.46 -11.94 -26.05
CA PHE A 331 19.97 -11.35 -24.81
C PHE A 331 18.46 -11.09 -24.92
N ASN A 332 17.73 -11.38 -23.84
CA ASN A 332 16.28 -11.18 -23.74
C ASN A 332 15.91 -10.15 -22.65
N CYS A 333 16.92 -9.54 -22.03
CA CYS A 333 16.78 -8.48 -21.05
C CYS A 333 17.99 -7.54 -21.13
N ILE A 334 17.78 -6.24 -20.91
CA ILE A 334 18.85 -5.24 -20.85
C ILE A 334 18.71 -4.45 -19.56
N LEU A 335 19.80 -4.33 -18.80
CA LEU A 335 19.85 -3.58 -17.55
C LEU A 335 20.75 -2.35 -17.68
N GLY A 336 20.31 -1.24 -17.07
CA GLY A 336 21.13 -0.01 -16.98
C GLY A 336 21.05 0.90 -18.20
N VAL A 337 20.02 0.81 -19.03
CA VAL A 337 19.82 1.75 -20.14
C VAL A 337 19.33 3.10 -19.60
N PRO A 338 20.00 4.23 -19.89
CA PRO A 338 19.48 5.54 -19.53
C PRO A 338 18.26 5.86 -20.39
N VAL A 339 17.09 5.96 -19.75
CA VAL A 339 15.84 6.32 -20.45
C VAL A 339 15.88 7.81 -20.75
N ASN A 340 16.38 8.18 -21.93
CA ASN A 340 16.21 9.51 -22.49
C ASN A 340 15.78 9.44 -23.95
N SER A 341 15.10 10.49 -24.41
CA SER A 341 14.49 10.56 -25.73
C SER A 341 15.47 10.34 -26.88
N ASN A 342 16.73 10.72 -26.72
CA ASN A 342 17.77 10.55 -27.74
C ASN A 342 18.26 9.10 -27.85
N TYR A 343 18.31 8.36 -26.73
CA TYR A 343 18.73 6.96 -26.71
C TYR A 343 17.66 6.05 -27.34
N ASN A 344 16.39 6.30 -27.04
CA ASN A 344 15.27 5.53 -27.59
C ASN A 344 15.16 5.64 -29.12
N SER A 345 15.41 6.83 -29.67
CA SER A 345 15.44 7.06 -31.13
C SER A 345 16.65 6.45 -31.84
N LEU A 346 17.79 6.29 -31.14
CA LEU A 346 19.02 5.77 -31.74
C LEU A 346 19.02 4.24 -31.87
N TYR A 347 18.34 3.55 -30.95
CA TYR A 347 18.41 2.08 -30.82
C TYR A 347 17.07 1.36 -31.06
N GLY A 348 16.02 2.08 -31.46
CA GLY A 348 14.75 1.47 -31.88
C GLY A 348 14.01 0.71 -30.78
N ILE A 349 14.25 1.04 -29.50
CA ILE A 349 13.75 0.27 -28.34
C ILE A 349 12.23 0.50 -28.11
N ILE A 350 11.60 1.38 -28.89
CA ILE A 350 10.13 1.51 -28.95
C ILE A 350 9.71 1.23 -30.40
N ASN A 351 9.09 0.07 -30.63
CA ASN A 351 8.14 -0.05 -31.73
C ASN A 351 6.88 0.70 -31.29
N SER A 352 6.56 1.78 -32.00
CA SER A 352 5.23 2.40 -31.97
C SER A 352 4.18 1.43 -32.50
#